data_AF-A0A6C0JCF2-F1
#
_entry.id   AF-A0A6C0JCF2-F1
#
_cell.length_a   1.000
_cell.length_b   1.000
_cell.length_c   1.000
_cell.angle_alpha   90.00
_cell.angle_beta   90.00
_cell.angle_gamma   90.00
#
_symmetry.space_group_name_H-M   'P 1'
#
loop_
_entity.id
_entity.type
_entity.pdbx_description
1 polymer ?
#
loop_
_entity_poly.entity_id
_entity_poly.type
_entity_poly.pdbx_seq_one_letter_code
_entity_poly.pdbx_strand_id
1 'polypeptide(L)'
;MTEMTEMTEIRTSGNWDEKGQLISFKKKGITNFSSISEYLANSIDAGSTKITMCFEQNEFTILDNGKGMTVDQLDSMFSNYRSNHSDDKSIGSVGIGAKLGNAFISKYKNTSTIFTKSCSGDYIKAIIPWGEIFQSGIYKGKVQLSMMSNEEKEIFKENLLLFNPTSDEFTGTLISHKWNKISDIDLYDMVTNQFDINKMKLNVLYDKKKRWDCMFIHPNLEISLHDKSKSPHTNEKLVRYQHLKPELNYYFDGIISYDIRIYQDEEENTIFVTEYKGIDYFISKNGRGISKAPSKFVKKEFPNFNDTYDRINYKIGAEINLEYFDPNNPLESNLGKSTMSPYNKQFFGDSKDQRIDCSKTSLIRNGQQISSINLPDHKFSQQDGGQGTEKKTFGIVVTSDVIQYYTVSNQENILDEVFGIQEIKDNVEEAKIRLELLRLLSFLRKQNTEDTFCQINKLKSNAHTKDAVGNDGGGGEDDDEDDGEDDGEDDGEDDGEDTDDGEDTEKGEDTEEGEDTEEGEDTAGGGEDDDEDDVVTEGGEDTRGDEDDDDVATVNTNINSVKLERIMLYHKKIEEIRDSMILEGLIDGSNIIFTQLMNEYF
;
A
#
# COMPACT_ATOMS: atom_id res chain seq x y z
N MET A 1 -32.64 19.20 -66.81
CA MET A 1 -31.54 18.61 -66.03
C MET A 1 -32.13 18.30 -64.66
N THR A 2 -31.91 17.09 -64.15
CA THR A 2 -32.36 16.69 -62.82
C THR A 2 -31.11 16.18 -62.11
N GLU A 3 -30.64 16.93 -61.12
CA GLU A 3 -29.48 16.50 -60.34
C GLU A 3 -29.91 15.33 -59.46
N MET A 4 -29.33 14.16 -59.70
CA MET A 4 -29.43 13.06 -58.73
C MET A 4 -28.44 13.38 -57.62
N THR A 5 -28.93 13.88 -56.49
CA THR A 5 -28.17 13.88 -55.26
C THR A 5 -28.01 12.43 -54.81
N GLU A 6 -26.85 11.83 -55.05
CA GLU A 6 -26.53 10.50 -54.52
C GLU A 6 -26.54 10.56 -52.99
N MET A 7 -27.56 9.99 -52.36
CA MET A 7 -27.55 9.78 -50.92
C MET A 7 -26.62 8.62 -50.60
N THR A 8 -25.43 8.93 -50.06
CA THR A 8 -24.49 7.93 -49.57
C THR A 8 -25.12 7.15 -48.41
N GLU A 9 -25.35 5.84 -48.60
CA GLU A 9 -25.84 4.98 -47.51
C GLU A 9 -24.77 4.86 -46.41
N ILE A 10 -24.97 5.57 -45.29
CA ILE A 10 -24.13 5.44 -44.10
C ILE A 10 -24.45 4.11 -43.42
N ARG A 11 -23.69 3.07 -43.78
CA ARG A 11 -23.79 1.74 -43.16
C ARG A 11 -22.99 1.67 -41.87
N THR A 12 -23.66 1.76 -40.73
CA THR A 12 -23.07 1.48 -39.42
C THR A 12 -22.79 -0.02 -39.23
N SER A 13 -21.73 -0.36 -38.49
CA SER A 13 -21.32 -1.74 -38.19
C SER A 13 -20.65 -1.84 -36.82
N GLY A 14 -20.60 -3.05 -36.26
CA GLY A 14 -20.03 -3.36 -34.96
C GLY A 14 -20.76 -4.54 -34.30
N ASN A 15 -20.02 -5.50 -33.76
CA ASN A 15 -20.59 -6.66 -33.06
C ASN A 15 -19.61 -7.22 -32.03
N TRP A 16 -20.15 -7.79 -30.95
CA TRP A 16 -19.37 -8.58 -30.00
C TRP A 16 -19.31 -10.03 -30.47
N ASP A 17 -18.11 -10.58 -30.64
CA ASP A 17 -17.91 -12.02 -30.86
C ASP A 17 -17.66 -12.72 -29.52
N GLU A 18 -18.60 -13.55 -29.08
CA GLU A 18 -18.47 -14.36 -27.86
C GLU A 18 -17.23 -15.26 -27.90
N LYS A 19 -16.85 -15.77 -29.09
CA LYS A 19 -15.69 -16.66 -29.23
C LYS A 19 -14.37 -15.91 -29.04
N GLY A 20 -14.21 -14.74 -29.67
CA GLY A 20 -13.09 -13.84 -29.45
C GLY A 20 -13.00 -13.36 -28.00
N GLN A 21 -14.13 -13.00 -27.38
CA GLN A 21 -14.18 -12.67 -25.95
C GLN A 21 -13.71 -13.83 -25.07
N LEU A 22 -14.21 -15.05 -25.27
CA LEU A 22 -13.77 -16.24 -24.53
C LEU A 22 -12.28 -16.52 -24.75
N ILE A 23 -11.77 -16.42 -25.97
CA ILE A 23 -10.33 -16.58 -26.26
C ILE A 23 -9.50 -15.52 -25.52
N SER A 24 -10.01 -14.30 -25.31
CA SER A 24 -9.32 -13.26 -24.54
C SER A 24 -9.10 -13.62 -23.07
N PHE A 25 -9.97 -14.46 -22.46
CA PHE A 25 -9.81 -14.89 -21.07
C PHE A 25 -8.44 -15.55 -20.85
N LYS A 26 -7.99 -16.37 -21.82
CA LYS A 26 -6.70 -17.07 -21.82
C LYS A 26 -5.49 -16.16 -22.06
N LYS A 27 -5.71 -14.88 -22.41
CA LYS A 27 -4.67 -13.88 -22.70
C LYS A 27 -4.57 -12.77 -21.63
N LYS A 28 -5.47 -12.75 -20.65
CA LYS A 28 -5.60 -11.70 -19.62
C LYS A 28 -4.65 -11.84 -18.42
N GLY A 29 -3.59 -12.67 -18.51
CA GLY A 29 -2.53 -12.76 -17.49
C GLY A 29 -2.93 -13.34 -16.11
N ILE A 30 -4.13 -13.93 -15.99
CA ILE A 30 -4.66 -14.48 -14.72
C ILE A 30 -3.78 -15.63 -14.20
N THR A 31 -3.70 -15.76 -12.88
CA THR A 31 -2.93 -16.80 -12.16
C THR A 31 -3.81 -17.53 -11.15
N ASN A 32 -3.32 -18.63 -10.54
CA ASN A 32 -4.01 -19.26 -9.41
C ASN A 32 -4.20 -18.27 -8.25
N PHE A 33 -3.22 -17.39 -7.99
CA PHE A 33 -3.26 -16.38 -6.93
C PHE A 33 -4.38 -15.36 -7.19
N SER A 34 -4.35 -14.65 -8.32
CA SER A 34 -5.34 -13.61 -8.62
C SER A 34 -6.75 -14.17 -8.82
N SER A 35 -6.88 -15.40 -9.35
CA SER A 35 -8.17 -16.11 -9.40
C SER A 35 -8.81 -16.32 -8.03
N ILE A 36 -8.00 -16.62 -7.00
CA ILE A 36 -8.49 -16.82 -5.63
C ILE A 36 -8.65 -15.49 -4.90
N SER A 37 -7.77 -14.51 -5.13
CA SER A 37 -7.94 -13.14 -4.64
C SER A 37 -9.28 -12.53 -5.07
N GLU A 38 -9.77 -12.84 -6.29
CA GLU A 38 -11.12 -12.48 -6.70
C GLU A 38 -12.20 -13.14 -5.82
N TYR A 39 -12.11 -14.43 -5.52
CA TYR A 39 -13.09 -15.08 -4.63
C TYR A 39 -13.05 -14.50 -3.21
N LEU A 40 -11.86 -14.33 -2.63
CA LEU A 40 -11.69 -13.72 -1.31
C LEU A 40 -12.30 -12.30 -1.26
N ALA A 41 -12.08 -11.49 -2.29
CA ALA A 41 -12.70 -10.17 -2.44
C ALA A 41 -14.24 -10.25 -2.49
N ASN A 42 -14.81 -11.11 -3.34
CA ASN A 42 -16.27 -11.25 -3.45
C ASN A 42 -16.91 -11.75 -2.15
N SER A 43 -16.23 -12.61 -1.38
CA SER A 43 -16.69 -13.03 -0.06
C SER A 43 -16.67 -11.88 0.96
N ILE A 44 -15.67 -11.00 0.92
CA ILE A 44 -15.61 -9.79 1.77
C ILE A 44 -16.73 -8.80 1.36
N ASP A 45 -16.97 -8.61 0.06
CA ASP A 45 -18.09 -7.82 -0.47
C ASP A 45 -19.47 -8.42 -0.12
N ALA A 46 -19.53 -9.73 0.12
CA ALA A 46 -20.69 -10.41 0.69
C ALA A 46 -20.84 -10.22 2.21
N GLY A 47 -19.92 -9.50 2.88
CA GLY A 47 -19.92 -9.28 4.33
C GLY A 47 -19.36 -10.46 5.13
N SER A 48 -18.56 -11.34 4.51
CA SER A 48 -17.98 -12.50 5.18
C SER A 48 -17.01 -12.09 6.30
N THR A 49 -17.10 -12.81 7.41
CA THR A 49 -16.15 -12.78 8.54
C THR A 49 -15.28 -14.04 8.60
N LYS A 50 -15.68 -15.12 7.91
CA LYS A 50 -14.93 -16.37 7.84
C LYS A 50 -14.93 -16.92 6.42
N ILE A 51 -13.73 -17.20 5.91
CA ILE A 51 -13.53 -17.86 4.62
C ILE A 51 -12.67 -19.11 4.84
N THR A 52 -13.09 -20.24 4.28
CA THR A 52 -12.34 -21.50 4.31
C THR A 52 -12.06 -21.99 2.90
N MET A 53 -10.79 -22.24 2.61
CA MET A 53 -10.35 -23.05 1.48
C MET A 53 -10.19 -24.51 1.94
N CYS A 54 -10.62 -25.48 1.14
CA CYS A 54 -10.51 -26.89 1.48
C CYS A 54 -10.04 -27.74 0.29
N PHE A 55 -9.13 -28.69 0.56
CA PHE A 55 -8.69 -29.71 -0.40
C PHE A 55 -9.18 -31.09 0.05
N GLU A 56 -10.10 -31.69 -0.71
CA GLU A 56 -10.78 -32.94 -0.34
C GLU A 56 -11.10 -33.80 -1.55
N GLN A 57 -10.67 -35.07 -1.56
CA GLN A 57 -11.16 -36.14 -2.46
C GLN A 57 -11.38 -35.79 -3.96
N ASN A 58 -10.47 -35.03 -4.58
CA ASN A 58 -10.51 -34.50 -5.96
C ASN A 58 -11.37 -33.24 -6.19
N GLU A 59 -11.68 -32.52 -5.13
CA GLU A 59 -12.24 -31.16 -5.17
C GLU A 59 -11.34 -30.18 -4.42
N PHE A 60 -11.34 -28.94 -4.91
CA PHE A 60 -10.88 -27.75 -4.21
C PHE A 60 -12.10 -26.85 -4.04
N THR A 61 -12.47 -26.58 -2.79
CA THR A 61 -13.64 -25.76 -2.45
C THR A 61 -13.22 -24.48 -1.73
N ILE A 62 -14.00 -23.42 -1.95
CA ILE A 62 -13.89 -22.15 -1.24
C ILE A 62 -15.27 -21.82 -0.69
N LEU A 63 -15.33 -21.55 0.61
CA LEU A 63 -16.54 -21.36 1.38
C LEU A 63 -16.48 -20.03 2.13
N ASP A 64 -17.59 -19.28 2.17
CA ASP A 64 -17.74 -18.08 3.00
C ASP A 64 -19.05 -18.08 3.81
N ASN A 65 -19.08 -17.30 4.90
CA ASN A 65 -20.28 -17.06 5.71
C ASN A 65 -20.96 -15.72 5.40
N GLY A 66 -20.83 -15.21 4.17
CA GLY A 66 -21.42 -13.94 3.77
C GLY A 66 -22.95 -13.99 3.63
N LYS A 67 -23.52 -12.89 3.12
CA LYS A 67 -24.97 -12.71 2.91
C LYS A 67 -25.60 -13.67 1.88
N GLY A 68 -24.79 -14.44 1.15
CA GLY A 68 -25.20 -15.30 0.05
C GLY A 68 -25.79 -14.52 -1.13
N MET A 69 -26.49 -15.22 -2.03
CA MET A 69 -27.17 -14.63 -3.19
C MET A 69 -28.63 -15.09 -3.31
N THR A 70 -29.45 -14.29 -3.99
CA THR A 70 -30.73 -14.69 -4.59
C THR A 70 -30.51 -15.26 -6.01
N VAL A 71 -31.56 -15.81 -6.64
CA VAL A 71 -31.49 -16.30 -8.03
C VAL A 71 -31.07 -15.18 -8.99
N ASP A 72 -31.68 -14.00 -8.86
CA ASP A 72 -31.40 -12.86 -9.74
C ASP A 72 -29.98 -12.32 -9.54
N GLN A 73 -29.46 -12.35 -8.31
CA GLN A 73 -28.07 -11.99 -8.02
C GLN A 73 -27.08 -13.01 -8.60
N LEU A 74 -27.40 -14.31 -8.52
CA LEU A 74 -26.59 -15.39 -9.08
C LEU A 74 -26.60 -15.38 -10.62
N ASP A 75 -27.71 -15.04 -11.27
CA ASP A 75 -27.76 -14.80 -12.73
C ASP A 75 -26.97 -13.53 -13.11
N SER A 76 -27.13 -12.46 -12.34
CA SER A 76 -26.37 -11.22 -12.49
C SER A 76 -24.86 -11.42 -12.28
N MET A 77 -24.44 -12.41 -11.46
CA MET A 77 -23.04 -12.81 -11.33
C MET A 77 -22.47 -13.32 -12.67
N PHE A 78 -23.28 -13.92 -13.55
CA PHE A 78 -22.85 -14.42 -14.86
C PHE A 78 -23.04 -13.40 -16.01
N SER A 79 -23.51 -12.18 -15.73
CA SER A 79 -23.44 -11.07 -16.69
C SER A 79 -22.00 -10.56 -16.85
N ASN A 80 -21.40 -10.64 -18.04
CA ASN A 80 -20.08 -10.04 -18.30
C ASN A 80 -20.14 -8.51 -18.28
N TYR A 81 -19.10 -7.85 -17.76
CA TYR A 81 -18.93 -6.38 -17.67
C TYR A 81 -20.02 -5.59 -16.92
N ARG A 82 -20.97 -6.29 -16.29
CA ARG A 82 -21.98 -5.68 -15.41
C ARG A 82 -21.36 -5.44 -14.03
N SER A 83 -21.30 -4.17 -13.59
CA SER A 83 -21.18 -3.91 -12.15
C SER A 83 -22.51 -4.28 -11.49
N ASN A 84 -22.46 -5.15 -10.50
CA ASN A 84 -23.61 -5.50 -9.65
C ASN A 84 -23.68 -4.61 -8.39
N HIS A 85 -22.75 -3.66 -8.28
CA HIS A 85 -22.43 -2.90 -7.07
C HIS A 85 -22.02 -1.44 -7.43
N SER A 86 -22.64 -0.84 -8.45
CA SER A 86 -22.30 0.51 -8.96
C SER A 86 -22.33 1.60 -7.89
N ASP A 87 -23.18 1.41 -6.88
CA ASP A 87 -23.50 2.38 -5.84
C ASP A 87 -22.83 2.01 -4.50
N ASP A 88 -22.28 0.79 -4.39
CA ASP A 88 -21.60 0.27 -3.20
C ASP A 88 -20.09 0.54 -3.27
N LYS A 89 -19.44 0.71 -2.12
CA LYS A 89 -17.98 0.81 -2.01
C LYS A 89 -17.30 -0.56 -1.90
N SER A 90 -17.47 -1.40 -2.92
CA SER A 90 -17.03 -2.80 -2.94
C SER A 90 -15.61 -2.98 -3.48
N ILE A 91 -14.95 -4.09 -3.17
CA ILE A 91 -13.62 -4.44 -3.68
C ILE A 91 -13.68 -4.72 -5.19
N GLY A 92 -14.82 -5.19 -5.71
CA GLY A 92 -15.07 -5.26 -7.15
C GLY A 92 -14.94 -3.92 -7.90
N SER A 93 -14.81 -3.98 -9.23
CA SER A 93 -14.81 -2.80 -10.11
C SER A 93 -15.53 -3.12 -11.45
N VAL A 94 -14.85 -3.79 -12.38
CA VAL A 94 -15.31 -3.98 -13.77
C VAL A 94 -16.21 -5.22 -13.96
N GLY A 95 -16.51 -5.96 -12.89
CA GLY A 95 -17.53 -7.01 -12.91
C GLY A 95 -17.17 -8.26 -13.72
N ILE A 96 -15.88 -8.52 -14.02
CA ILE A 96 -15.43 -9.64 -14.84
C ILE A 96 -14.54 -10.67 -14.10
N GLY A 97 -13.81 -10.24 -13.06
CA GLY A 97 -12.79 -11.04 -12.34
C GLY A 97 -13.26 -12.42 -11.87
N ALA A 98 -14.38 -12.51 -11.16
CA ALA A 98 -14.92 -13.79 -10.67
C ALA A 98 -15.16 -14.83 -11.78
N LYS A 99 -15.60 -14.39 -12.98
CA LYS A 99 -15.83 -15.27 -14.13
C LYS A 99 -14.52 -15.72 -14.77
N LEU A 100 -13.52 -14.84 -14.83
CA LEU A 100 -12.16 -15.15 -15.28
C LEU A 100 -11.49 -16.17 -14.36
N GLY A 101 -11.52 -15.95 -13.04
CA GLY A 101 -10.98 -16.88 -12.04
C GLY A 101 -11.67 -18.25 -12.05
N ASN A 102 -12.99 -18.27 -12.23
CA ASN A 102 -13.76 -19.52 -12.33
C ASN A 102 -13.44 -20.33 -13.60
N ALA A 103 -13.23 -19.65 -14.73
CA ALA A 103 -12.72 -20.28 -15.95
C ALA A 103 -11.26 -20.75 -15.82
N PHE A 104 -10.41 -20.00 -15.10
CA PHE A 104 -8.99 -20.33 -14.92
C PHE A 104 -8.78 -21.53 -14.01
N ILE A 105 -9.38 -21.54 -12.81
CA ILE A 105 -9.20 -22.62 -11.81
C ILE A 105 -9.78 -23.95 -12.31
N SER A 106 -10.88 -23.92 -13.07
CA SER A 106 -11.42 -25.09 -13.78
C SER A 106 -10.59 -25.52 -15.00
N LYS A 107 -9.42 -24.91 -15.20
CA LYS A 107 -8.48 -25.09 -16.33
C LYS A 107 -9.18 -24.98 -17.71
N TYR A 108 -10.21 -24.13 -17.81
CA TYR A 108 -11.06 -23.91 -18.98
C TYR A 108 -11.72 -25.18 -19.55
N LYS A 109 -11.93 -26.20 -18.71
CA LYS A 109 -12.29 -27.56 -19.14
C LYS A 109 -13.27 -28.26 -18.20
N ASN A 110 -13.01 -28.19 -16.89
CA ASN A 110 -13.84 -28.84 -15.89
C ASN A 110 -15.13 -28.05 -15.67
N THR A 111 -16.16 -28.73 -15.19
CA THR A 111 -17.34 -28.05 -14.63
C THR A 111 -16.96 -27.44 -13.28
N SER A 112 -17.40 -26.22 -13.02
CA SER A 112 -17.43 -25.61 -11.69
C SER A 112 -18.87 -25.59 -11.17
N THR A 113 -19.03 -25.67 -9.85
CA THR A 113 -20.33 -25.59 -9.18
C THR A 113 -20.29 -24.48 -8.15
N ILE A 114 -21.36 -23.67 -8.08
CA ILE A 114 -21.57 -22.72 -6.98
C ILE A 114 -22.84 -23.12 -6.26
N PHE A 115 -22.76 -23.32 -4.94
CA PHE A 115 -23.89 -23.43 -4.03
C PHE A 115 -23.99 -22.13 -3.22
N THR A 116 -25.17 -21.56 -3.04
CA THR A 116 -25.35 -20.35 -2.24
C THR A 116 -26.72 -20.30 -1.60
N LYS A 117 -26.81 -19.58 -0.48
CA LYS A 117 -28.05 -19.35 0.26
C LYS A 117 -28.02 -17.96 0.89
N SER A 118 -29.03 -17.16 0.58
CA SER A 118 -29.31 -15.87 1.21
C SER A 118 -30.15 -16.02 2.48
N CYS A 119 -30.15 -14.99 3.33
CA CYS A 119 -30.97 -14.96 4.55
C CYS A 119 -32.46 -15.13 4.20
N SER A 120 -33.14 -16.10 4.84
CA SER A 120 -34.49 -16.58 4.51
C SER A 120 -34.72 -17.04 3.05
N GLY A 121 -33.70 -17.04 2.19
CA GLY A 121 -33.79 -17.42 0.78
C GLY A 121 -33.64 -18.92 0.51
N ASP A 122 -33.91 -19.34 -0.71
CA ASP A 122 -33.76 -20.72 -1.15
C ASP A 122 -32.30 -21.21 -1.20
N TYR A 123 -32.13 -22.53 -1.18
CA TYR A 123 -30.85 -23.19 -1.45
C TYR A 123 -30.68 -23.35 -2.96
N ILE A 124 -29.89 -22.48 -3.58
CA ILE A 124 -29.75 -22.40 -5.05
C ILE A 124 -28.34 -22.78 -5.52
N LYS A 125 -28.24 -23.30 -6.74
CA LYS A 125 -26.97 -23.70 -7.36
C LYS A 125 -26.82 -23.19 -8.79
N ALA A 126 -25.58 -22.88 -9.16
CA ALA A 126 -25.14 -22.69 -10.54
C ALA A 126 -24.20 -23.83 -10.94
N ILE A 127 -24.38 -24.36 -12.15
CA ILE A 127 -23.48 -25.31 -12.80
C ILE A 127 -22.88 -24.63 -14.03
N ILE A 128 -21.55 -24.56 -14.08
CA ILE A 128 -20.80 -23.81 -15.09
C ILE A 128 -19.92 -24.77 -15.92
N PRO A 129 -20.40 -25.24 -17.09
CA PRO A 129 -19.70 -26.23 -17.91
C PRO A 129 -18.63 -25.58 -18.80
N TRP A 130 -17.51 -25.14 -18.22
CA TRP A 130 -16.48 -24.39 -18.95
C TRP A 130 -15.91 -25.13 -20.17
N GLY A 131 -15.79 -26.47 -20.10
CA GLY A 131 -15.38 -27.28 -21.26
C GLY A 131 -16.33 -27.11 -22.46
N GLU A 132 -17.64 -27.12 -22.24
CA GLU A 132 -18.61 -26.88 -23.33
C GLU A 132 -18.58 -25.43 -23.84
N ILE A 133 -18.46 -24.46 -22.93
CA ILE A 133 -18.38 -23.03 -23.26
C ILE A 133 -17.18 -22.78 -24.18
N PHE A 134 -15.99 -23.25 -23.79
CA PHE A 134 -14.77 -23.06 -24.58
C PHE A 134 -14.69 -23.93 -25.84
N GLN A 135 -15.32 -25.12 -25.85
CA GLN A 135 -15.38 -25.97 -27.04
C GLN A 135 -16.36 -25.42 -28.09
N SER A 136 -17.52 -24.91 -27.68
CA SER A 136 -18.52 -24.33 -28.59
C SER A 136 -18.19 -22.88 -29.00
N GLY A 137 -17.45 -22.14 -28.17
CA GLY A 137 -17.22 -20.71 -28.35
C GLY A 137 -18.44 -19.85 -28.02
N ILE A 138 -19.41 -20.40 -27.29
CA ILE A 138 -20.66 -19.74 -26.89
C ILE A 138 -20.72 -19.74 -25.36
N TYR A 139 -20.90 -18.55 -24.78
CA TYR A 139 -21.09 -18.36 -23.34
C TYR A 139 -22.58 -18.25 -22.99
N LYS A 140 -23.35 -17.57 -23.84
CA LYS A 140 -24.75 -17.23 -23.61
C LYS A 140 -25.63 -18.47 -23.41
N GLY A 141 -26.32 -18.52 -22.26
CA GLY A 141 -27.25 -19.60 -21.93
C GLY A 141 -26.60 -20.95 -21.57
N LYS A 142 -25.29 -20.99 -21.31
CA LYS A 142 -24.57 -22.22 -20.91
C LYS A 142 -24.52 -22.49 -19.40
N VAL A 143 -24.62 -21.44 -18.57
CA VAL A 143 -24.72 -21.58 -17.11
C VAL A 143 -26.12 -22.08 -16.77
N GLN A 144 -26.22 -23.11 -15.92
CA GLN A 144 -27.49 -23.68 -15.49
C GLN A 144 -27.77 -23.30 -14.04
N LEU A 145 -28.86 -22.58 -13.79
CA LEU A 145 -29.33 -22.23 -12.44
C LEU A 145 -30.47 -23.17 -12.01
N SER A 146 -30.44 -23.64 -10.77
CA SER A 146 -31.47 -24.56 -10.23
C SER A 146 -31.49 -24.56 -8.70
N MET A 147 -32.47 -25.24 -8.10
CA MET A 147 -32.48 -25.54 -6.67
C MET A 147 -31.51 -26.67 -6.34
N MET A 148 -30.92 -26.65 -5.15
CA MET A 148 -30.17 -27.78 -4.60
C MET A 148 -31.08 -28.99 -4.34
N SER A 149 -30.56 -30.20 -4.59
CA SER A 149 -31.13 -31.45 -4.08
C SER A 149 -31.01 -31.51 -2.55
N ASN A 150 -31.51 -32.57 -1.91
CA ASN A 150 -31.39 -32.68 -0.45
C ASN A 150 -29.97 -33.10 -0.05
N GLU A 151 -29.33 -33.93 -0.85
CA GLU A 151 -27.93 -34.35 -0.71
C GLU A 151 -27.00 -33.14 -0.83
N GLU A 152 -27.22 -32.27 -1.82
CA GLU A 152 -26.45 -31.03 -1.99
C GLU A 152 -26.65 -30.04 -0.83
N LYS A 153 -27.86 -29.97 -0.25
CA LYS A 153 -28.13 -29.15 0.95
C LYS A 153 -27.38 -29.64 2.17
N GLU A 154 -27.34 -30.95 2.41
CA GLU A 154 -26.59 -31.49 3.55
C GLU A 154 -25.08 -31.30 3.35
N ILE A 155 -24.52 -31.52 2.16
CA ILE A 155 -23.10 -31.20 1.85
C ILE A 155 -22.80 -29.71 2.12
N PHE A 156 -23.69 -28.81 1.70
CA PHE A 156 -23.53 -27.36 1.90
C PHE A 156 -23.60 -26.98 3.39
N LYS A 157 -24.52 -27.58 4.17
CA LYS A 157 -24.59 -27.42 5.64
C LYS A 157 -23.37 -27.98 6.36
N GLU A 158 -22.92 -29.19 6.01
CA GLU A 158 -21.75 -29.84 6.60
C GLU A 158 -20.49 -28.97 6.46
N ASN A 159 -20.36 -28.27 5.33
CA ASN A 159 -19.32 -27.28 5.13
C ASN A 159 -19.55 -26.01 5.99
N LEU A 160 -20.76 -25.47 6.08
CA LEU A 160 -21.04 -24.26 6.88
C LEU A 160 -21.01 -24.48 8.40
N LEU A 161 -21.18 -25.72 8.88
CA LEU A 161 -20.93 -26.10 10.29
C LEU A 161 -19.47 -25.84 10.73
N LEU A 162 -18.51 -25.74 9.81
CA LEU A 162 -17.14 -25.30 10.09
C LEU A 162 -17.07 -23.88 10.67
N PHE A 163 -18.05 -23.03 10.35
CA PHE A 163 -18.09 -21.64 10.82
C PHE A 163 -18.89 -21.45 12.09
N ASN A 164 -20.03 -22.13 12.22
CA ASN A 164 -20.95 -22.03 13.35
C ASN A 164 -21.65 -23.39 13.58
N PRO A 165 -21.07 -24.29 14.40
CA PRO A 165 -21.57 -25.66 14.57
C PRO A 165 -22.89 -25.75 15.37
N THR A 166 -23.47 -24.62 15.77
CA THR A 166 -24.68 -24.52 16.61
C THR A 166 -25.79 -23.64 16.00
N SER A 167 -25.69 -23.29 14.71
CA SER A 167 -26.77 -22.59 14.00
C SER A 167 -27.62 -23.57 13.19
N ASP A 168 -28.93 -23.32 13.11
CA ASP A 168 -29.81 -23.90 12.09
C ASP A 168 -29.98 -22.95 10.88
N GLU A 169 -29.71 -21.65 11.08
CA GLU A 169 -29.72 -20.64 10.01
C GLU A 169 -28.30 -20.42 9.47
N PHE A 170 -28.15 -20.68 8.17
CA PHE A 170 -26.90 -20.50 7.44
C PHE A 170 -27.11 -19.62 6.22
N THR A 171 -26.19 -18.67 6.03
CA THR A 171 -25.99 -17.93 4.78
C THR A 171 -24.55 -18.10 4.33
N GLY A 172 -24.31 -17.91 3.03
CA GLY A 172 -22.96 -17.99 2.47
C GLY A 172 -22.94 -18.51 1.05
N THR A 173 -21.72 -18.73 0.55
CA THR A 173 -21.46 -19.31 -0.77
C THR A 173 -20.35 -20.36 -0.69
N LEU A 174 -20.51 -21.46 -1.42
CA LEU A 174 -19.52 -22.53 -1.63
C LEU A 174 -19.24 -22.63 -3.13
N ILE A 175 -18.01 -22.39 -3.55
CA ILE A 175 -17.54 -22.60 -4.92
C ILE A 175 -16.71 -23.87 -4.93
N SER A 176 -17.14 -24.90 -5.68
CA SER A 176 -16.38 -26.14 -5.89
C SER A 176 -15.79 -26.21 -7.30
N HIS A 177 -14.53 -26.63 -7.35
CA HIS A 177 -13.78 -26.97 -8.56
C HIS A 177 -13.23 -28.38 -8.46
N LYS A 178 -13.31 -29.14 -9.56
CA LYS A 178 -12.55 -30.38 -9.70
C LYS A 178 -11.05 -30.10 -9.69
N TRP A 179 -10.34 -30.79 -8.81
CA TRP A 179 -8.90 -30.68 -8.55
C TRP A 179 -8.26 -32.07 -8.49
N ASN A 180 -6.95 -32.20 -8.73
CA ASN A 180 -6.23 -33.40 -8.32
C ASN A 180 -4.79 -33.07 -7.89
N LYS A 181 -4.35 -33.64 -6.77
CA LYS A 181 -3.05 -33.36 -6.13
C LYS A 181 -1.82 -33.61 -7.01
N ILE A 182 -1.94 -34.39 -8.08
CA ILE A 182 -0.84 -34.69 -9.01
C ILE A 182 -0.87 -33.77 -10.24
N SER A 183 -2.04 -33.52 -10.85
CA SER A 183 -2.14 -32.66 -12.04
C SER A 183 -2.20 -31.17 -11.74
N ASP A 184 -2.69 -30.80 -10.55
CA ASP A 184 -2.98 -29.44 -10.13
C ASP A 184 -2.15 -29.07 -8.89
N ILE A 185 -0.89 -29.54 -8.88
CA ILE A 185 0.11 -29.20 -7.87
C ILE A 185 0.45 -27.70 -7.88
N ASP A 186 0.32 -27.05 -9.04
CA ASP A 186 0.47 -25.59 -9.22
C ASP A 186 -0.52 -24.77 -8.40
N LEU A 187 -1.72 -25.30 -8.18
CA LEU A 187 -2.76 -24.71 -7.35
C LEU A 187 -2.52 -25.04 -5.87
N TYR A 188 -2.21 -26.30 -5.57
CA TYR A 188 -2.01 -26.77 -4.20
C TYR A 188 -0.78 -26.14 -3.53
N ASP A 189 0.36 -26.07 -4.21
CA ASP A 189 1.55 -25.42 -3.66
C ASP A 189 1.34 -23.91 -3.52
N MET A 190 0.68 -23.25 -4.48
CA MET A 190 0.35 -21.83 -4.37
C MET A 190 -0.54 -21.57 -3.14
N VAL A 191 -1.64 -22.31 -2.96
CA VAL A 191 -2.54 -22.15 -1.80
C VAL A 191 -1.81 -22.47 -0.50
N THR A 192 -1.12 -23.61 -0.38
CA THR A 192 -0.48 -24.02 0.89
C THR A 192 0.69 -23.11 1.28
N ASN A 193 1.44 -22.56 0.32
CA ASN A 193 2.50 -21.60 0.62
C ASN A 193 1.96 -20.25 1.13
N GLN A 194 0.68 -19.94 0.90
CA GLN A 194 0.00 -18.78 1.49
C GLN A 194 -0.43 -18.99 2.96
N PHE A 195 -0.10 -20.13 3.58
CA PHE A 195 -0.32 -20.37 5.02
C PHE A 195 0.98 -20.69 5.79
N ASP A 196 2.10 -20.92 5.09
CA ASP A 196 3.41 -21.18 5.67
C ASP A 196 4.26 -19.90 5.73
N ILE A 197 4.23 -19.23 6.89
CA ILE A 197 4.98 -17.99 7.14
C ILE A 197 6.51 -18.14 6.96
N ASN A 198 7.06 -19.36 7.03
CA ASN A 198 8.48 -19.58 6.80
C ASN A 198 8.80 -19.64 5.30
N LYS A 199 7.90 -20.21 4.48
CA LYS A 199 8.00 -20.12 3.01
C LYS A 199 7.74 -18.71 2.49
N MET A 200 6.81 -17.97 3.10
CA MET A 200 6.55 -16.56 2.79
C MET A 200 7.81 -15.68 2.94
N LYS A 201 8.68 -16.00 3.89
CA LYS A 201 9.96 -15.30 4.13
C LYS A 201 11.08 -15.66 3.16
N LEU A 202 10.90 -16.69 2.33
CA LEU A 202 11.86 -17.01 1.27
C LEU A 202 11.67 -16.03 0.09
N ASN A 203 12.71 -15.86 -0.71
CA ASN A 203 12.76 -14.90 -1.83
C ASN A 203 11.71 -15.13 -2.95
N VAL A 204 10.79 -16.09 -2.80
CA VAL A 204 9.71 -16.42 -3.74
C VAL A 204 8.40 -15.68 -3.40
N LEU A 205 8.15 -15.33 -2.13
CA LEU A 205 6.85 -14.83 -1.64
C LEU A 205 6.94 -13.63 -0.67
N TYR A 206 8.00 -12.82 -0.78
CA TYR A 206 8.13 -11.60 0.03
C TYR A 206 7.32 -10.40 -0.50
N ASP A 207 7.02 -10.38 -1.81
CA ASP A 207 6.30 -9.30 -2.49
C ASP A 207 4.88 -9.11 -1.91
N LYS A 208 4.61 -7.97 -1.28
CA LYS A 208 3.32 -7.66 -0.64
C LYS A 208 2.13 -7.84 -1.59
N LYS A 209 2.29 -7.60 -2.91
CA LYS A 209 1.20 -7.75 -3.90
C LYS A 209 0.79 -9.22 -4.12
N LYS A 210 1.65 -10.18 -3.76
CA LYS A 210 1.49 -11.63 -4.02
C LYS A 210 1.15 -12.43 -2.76
N ARG A 211 0.64 -11.79 -1.70
CA ARG A 211 0.30 -12.45 -0.44
C ARG A 211 -1.07 -12.04 0.08
N TRP A 212 -1.91 -13.01 0.45
CA TRP A 212 -3.24 -12.71 1.00
C TRP A 212 -3.22 -12.13 2.42
N ASP A 213 -2.13 -12.37 3.17
CA ASP A 213 -1.93 -11.79 4.51
C ASP A 213 -1.80 -10.26 4.47
N CYS A 214 -1.19 -9.73 3.40
CA CYS A 214 -1.04 -8.30 3.12
C CYS A 214 -2.26 -7.72 2.39
N MET A 215 -2.89 -8.52 1.51
CA MET A 215 -3.90 -8.03 0.57
C MET A 215 -5.22 -7.59 1.21
N PHE A 216 -5.67 -8.20 2.32
CA PHE A 216 -7.02 -7.98 2.86
C PHE A 216 -7.00 -7.42 4.29
N ILE A 217 -7.15 -6.09 4.42
CA ILE A 217 -7.01 -5.35 5.69
C ILE A 217 -8.30 -5.28 6.54
N HIS A 218 -9.33 -6.07 6.22
CA HIS A 218 -10.61 -6.04 6.93
C HIS A 218 -10.45 -6.60 8.36
N PRO A 219 -10.76 -5.87 9.45
CA PRO A 219 -10.31 -6.23 10.80
C PRO A 219 -10.85 -7.58 11.28
N ASN A 220 -12.15 -7.82 11.11
CA ASN A 220 -12.84 -9.01 11.64
C ASN A 220 -12.83 -10.23 10.69
N LEU A 221 -11.88 -10.30 9.76
CA LEU A 221 -11.78 -11.38 8.76
C LEU A 221 -10.86 -12.52 9.22
N GLU A 222 -11.38 -13.74 9.23
CA GLU A 222 -10.62 -14.98 9.35
C GLU A 222 -10.56 -15.70 7.99
N ILE A 223 -9.36 -16.06 7.53
CA ILE A 223 -9.15 -16.92 6.36
C ILE A 223 -8.42 -18.18 6.83
N SER A 224 -8.90 -19.35 6.38
CA SER A 224 -8.43 -20.66 6.83
C SER A 224 -8.26 -21.65 5.68
N LEU A 225 -7.37 -22.63 5.86
CA LEU A 225 -7.09 -23.72 4.94
C LEU A 225 -7.29 -25.06 5.66
N HIS A 226 -8.24 -25.86 5.18
CA HIS A 226 -8.53 -27.21 5.67
C HIS A 226 -8.00 -28.23 4.65
N ASP A 227 -6.80 -28.78 4.89
CA ASP A 227 -6.20 -29.78 4.00
C ASP A 227 -6.56 -31.20 4.48
N LYS A 228 -7.74 -31.66 4.04
CA LYS A 228 -8.19 -33.04 4.23
C LYS A 228 -7.45 -34.05 3.32
N SER A 229 -6.58 -33.58 2.42
CA SER A 229 -5.74 -34.42 1.56
C SER A 229 -4.39 -34.80 2.20
N LYS A 230 -4.07 -34.28 3.39
CA LYS A 230 -3.00 -34.74 4.28
C LYS A 230 -3.51 -35.77 5.29
N SER A 231 -2.60 -36.57 5.85
CA SER A 231 -2.84 -37.39 7.04
C SER A 231 -1.67 -37.16 8.03
N PRO A 232 -1.92 -36.60 9.24
CA PRO A 232 -3.18 -36.05 9.70
C PRO A 232 -3.68 -34.88 8.82
N HIS A 233 -4.98 -34.64 8.83
CA HIS A 233 -5.56 -33.44 8.19
C HIS A 233 -5.03 -32.18 8.91
N THR A 234 -4.79 -31.10 8.18
CA THR A 234 -4.37 -29.83 8.78
C THR A 234 -5.47 -28.78 8.69
N ASN A 235 -5.52 -27.91 9.71
CA ASN A 235 -6.32 -26.70 9.75
C ASN A 235 -5.36 -25.54 10.06
N GLU A 236 -5.12 -24.70 9.05
CA GLU A 236 -4.12 -23.65 9.07
C GLU A 236 -4.85 -22.30 8.94
N LYS A 237 -4.58 -21.34 9.83
CA LYS A 237 -5.17 -19.98 9.75
C LYS A 237 -4.18 -18.99 9.15
N LEU A 238 -4.66 -18.11 8.29
CA LEU A 238 -3.87 -17.03 7.69
C LEU A 238 -3.55 -15.99 8.78
N VAL A 239 -2.28 -15.95 9.22
CA VAL A 239 -1.78 -14.87 10.07
C VAL A 239 -1.66 -13.62 9.21
N ARG A 240 -2.48 -12.59 9.46
CA ARG A 240 -2.56 -11.39 8.62
C ARG A 240 -1.56 -10.31 9.02
N TYR A 241 -1.07 -9.58 8.02
CA TYR A 241 -0.14 -8.47 8.15
C TYR A 241 -0.89 -7.14 8.25
N GLN A 242 -0.34 -6.19 9.01
CA GLN A 242 -0.89 -4.85 9.21
C GLN A 242 0.09 -3.82 8.64
N HIS A 243 -0.28 -3.13 7.56
CA HIS A 243 0.58 -2.11 6.93
C HIS A 243 0.88 -0.92 7.83
N LEU A 244 -0.04 -0.61 8.73
CA LEU A 244 0.17 0.21 9.92
C LEU A 244 -0.55 -0.47 11.08
N LYS A 245 0.07 -0.49 12.25
CA LYS A 245 -0.50 -1.09 13.46
C LYS A 245 -1.48 -0.13 14.14
N PRO A 246 -2.58 -0.62 14.75
CA PRO A 246 -3.52 0.25 15.44
C PRO A 246 -2.99 0.76 16.80
N GLU A 247 -2.05 0.06 17.45
CA GLU A 247 -1.59 0.44 18.78
C GLU A 247 -0.56 1.57 18.72
N LEU A 248 -0.95 2.76 19.20
CA LEU A 248 -0.16 4.00 19.08
C LEU A 248 1.26 3.89 19.67
N ASN A 249 1.48 3.03 20.66
CA ASN A 249 2.78 2.79 21.29
C ASN A 249 3.78 2.03 20.40
N TYR A 250 3.41 1.65 19.17
CA TYR A 250 4.36 1.23 18.14
C TYR A 250 5.00 2.42 17.38
N TYR A 251 4.59 3.66 17.63
CA TYR A 251 5.02 4.81 16.84
C TYR A 251 5.47 5.99 17.71
N PHE A 252 6.50 6.71 17.26
CA PHE A 252 7.10 7.83 18.01
C PHE A 252 6.11 8.96 18.32
N ASP A 253 5.28 9.32 17.33
CA ASP A 253 4.30 10.40 17.39
C ASP A 253 2.85 9.87 17.19
N GLY A 254 2.64 8.57 17.38
CA GLY A 254 1.46 7.88 16.86
C GLY A 254 1.46 7.79 15.33
N ILE A 255 0.26 7.63 14.74
CA ILE A 255 0.05 7.68 13.29
C ILE A 255 -0.59 9.03 12.94
N ILE A 256 0.03 9.79 12.05
CA ILE A 256 -0.56 11.00 11.48
C ILE A 256 -1.37 10.61 10.24
N SER A 257 -2.55 11.22 10.09
CA SER A 257 -3.46 11.02 8.97
C SER A 257 -3.74 12.35 8.28
N TYR A 258 -3.50 12.40 6.97
CA TYR A 258 -3.71 13.56 6.12
C TYR A 258 -4.91 13.33 5.20
N ASP A 259 -5.84 14.28 5.17
CA ASP A 259 -6.96 14.32 4.23
C ASP A 259 -6.55 15.07 2.97
N ILE A 260 -6.47 14.35 1.85
CA ILE A 260 -6.18 14.91 0.54
C ILE A 260 -7.50 15.06 -0.22
N ARG A 261 -7.92 16.31 -0.35
CA ARG A 261 -9.08 16.77 -1.12
C ARG A 261 -8.75 16.78 -2.60
N ILE A 262 -9.74 16.44 -3.42
CA ILE A 262 -9.67 16.55 -4.88
C ILE A 262 -10.62 17.66 -5.31
N TYR A 263 -10.10 18.59 -6.12
CA TYR A 263 -10.89 19.57 -6.84
C TYR A 263 -10.78 19.34 -8.34
N GLN A 264 -11.87 19.51 -9.10
CA GLN A 264 -11.94 19.28 -10.54
C GLN A 264 -12.64 20.44 -11.27
N ASP A 265 -12.19 20.78 -12.48
CA ASP A 265 -12.86 21.77 -13.36
C ASP A 265 -13.74 21.11 -14.45
N GLU A 266 -14.38 21.93 -15.28
CA GLU A 266 -15.26 21.48 -16.38
C GLU A 266 -14.51 20.79 -17.54
N GLU A 267 -13.17 20.80 -17.53
CA GLU A 267 -12.28 20.10 -18.48
C GLU A 267 -11.64 18.83 -17.86
N GLU A 268 -12.17 18.37 -16.72
CA GLU A 268 -11.70 17.20 -15.95
C GLU A 268 -10.26 17.31 -15.38
N ASN A 269 -9.63 18.50 -15.42
CA ASN A 269 -8.35 18.73 -14.75
C ASN A 269 -8.54 18.58 -13.22
N THR A 270 -7.62 17.90 -12.53
CA THR A 270 -7.68 17.72 -11.07
C THR A 270 -6.59 18.49 -10.33
N ILE A 271 -6.91 19.06 -9.17
CA ILE A 271 -5.94 19.58 -8.19
C ILE A 271 -6.07 18.78 -6.89
N PHE A 272 -4.94 18.28 -6.38
CA PHE A 272 -4.84 17.61 -5.09
C PHE A 272 -4.42 18.63 -4.02
N VAL A 273 -5.18 18.72 -2.92
CA VAL A 273 -4.95 19.69 -1.84
C VAL A 273 -4.96 18.97 -0.50
N THR A 274 -3.97 19.26 0.34
CA THR A 274 -3.89 18.76 1.73
C THR A 274 -3.65 19.92 2.69
N GLU A 275 -4.14 19.81 3.92
CA GLU A 275 -3.71 20.72 4.99
C GLU A 275 -2.39 20.21 5.61
N TYR A 276 -1.48 21.13 5.95
CA TYR A 276 -0.35 20.87 6.84
C TYR A 276 -0.10 22.10 7.72
N LYS A 277 -0.13 21.91 9.05
CA LYS A 277 0.09 22.96 10.06
C LYS A 277 -0.79 24.21 9.86
N GLY A 278 -2.07 24.02 9.51
CA GLY A 278 -3.06 25.08 9.32
C GLY A 278 -3.00 25.80 7.96
N ILE A 279 -2.24 25.27 6.99
CA ILE A 279 -2.08 25.84 5.65
C ILE A 279 -2.40 24.77 4.60
N ASP A 280 -3.23 25.12 3.62
CA ASP A 280 -3.50 24.27 2.46
C ASP A 280 -2.33 24.31 1.46
N TYR A 281 -1.92 23.15 0.97
CA TYR A 281 -0.85 22.96 0.00
C TYR A 281 -1.27 22.11 -1.19
N PHE A 282 -0.76 22.45 -2.38
CA PHE A 282 -0.90 21.67 -3.62
C PHE A 282 0.42 21.66 -4.40
N ILE A 283 0.54 20.79 -5.41
CA ILE A 283 1.65 20.82 -6.37
C ILE A 283 1.19 21.57 -7.62
N SER A 284 1.86 22.68 -7.93
CA SER A 284 1.55 23.54 -9.08
C SER A 284 2.19 23.03 -10.39
N LYS A 285 1.53 23.31 -11.52
CA LYS A 285 2.16 23.25 -12.86
C LYS A 285 3.14 24.41 -12.99
N ASN A 286 4.31 24.19 -13.60
CA ASN A 286 5.35 25.18 -13.82
C ASN A 286 5.85 25.10 -15.26
N GLY A 287 5.45 26.07 -16.10
CA GLY A 287 5.67 26.02 -17.54
C GLY A 287 5.03 24.77 -18.17
N ARG A 288 5.83 24.00 -18.92
CA ARG A 288 5.42 22.69 -19.47
C ARG A 288 5.54 21.53 -18.47
N GLY A 289 6.04 21.78 -17.26
CA GLY A 289 6.34 20.77 -16.25
C GLY A 289 5.46 20.87 -15.00
N ILE A 290 5.79 20.04 -14.01
CA ILE A 290 5.16 20.01 -12.69
C ILE A 290 6.22 20.47 -11.67
N SER A 291 5.82 21.25 -10.66
CA SER A 291 6.72 21.70 -9.58
C SER A 291 7.24 20.54 -8.73
N LYS A 292 8.49 20.63 -8.24
CA LYS A 292 9.03 19.70 -7.23
C LYS A 292 8.65 20.07 -5.79
N ALA A 293 8.29 21.33 -5.55
CA ALA A 293 7.93 21.86 -4.22
C ALA A 293 6.45 22.25 -4.19
N PRO A 294 5.77 22.12 -3.04
CA PRO A 294 4.38 22.54 -2.90
C PRO A 294 4.25 24.07 -2.93
N SER A 295 3.12 24.52 -3.46
CA SER A 295 2.65 25.90 -3.38
C SER A 295 1.50 25.97 -2.38
N LYS A 296 1.33 27.12 -1.72
CA LYS A 296 0.13 27.36 -0.89
C LYS A 296 -1.11 27.38 -1.79
N PHE A 297 -2.16 26.66 -1.42
CA PHE A 297 -3.42 26.66 -2.16
C PHE A 297 -4.38 27.72 -1.58
N VAL A 298 -4.94 28.55 -2.45
CA VAL A 298 -5.96 29.54 -2.08
C VAL A 298 -7.16 29.35 -3.01
N LYS A 299 -8.25 28.78 -2.51
CA LYS A 299 -9.43 28.40 -3.34
C LYS A 299 -9.99 29.53 -4.22
N LYS A 300 -9.80 30.79 -3.81
CA LYS A 300 -10.21 31.99 -4.56
C LYS A 300 -9.44 32.17 -5.88
N GLU A 301 -8.21 31.68 -5.98
CA GLU A 301 -7.37 31.71 -7.19
C GLU A 301 -7.78 30.63 -8.19
N PHE A 302 -8.50 29.60 -7.72
CA PHE A 302 -9.01 28.48 -8.50
C PHE A 302 -10.55 28.45 -8.49
N PRO A 303 -11.24 29.49 -9.02
CA PRO A 303 -12.69 29.62 -8.90
C PRO A 303 -13.44 28.46 -9.56
N ASN A 304 -13.03 28.05 -10.76
CA ASN A 304 -13.70 27.05 -11.59
C ASN A 304 -13.54 25.61 -11.08
N PHE A 305 -12.58 25.35 -10.19
CA PHE A 305 -12.31 24.03 -9.63
C PHE A 305 -13.28 23.74 -8.47
N ASN A 306 -14.17 22.76 -8.61
CA ASN A 306 -15.13 22.36 -7.58
C ASN A 306 -14.60 21.18 -6.77
N ASP A 307 -14.93 21.11 -5.48
CA ASP A 307 -14.60 19.95 -4.63
C ASP A 307 -15.43 18.75 -5.08
N THR A 308 -14.81 17.61 -5.40
CA THR A 308 -15.54 16.40 -5.85
C THR A 308 -16.16 15.63 -4.68
N TYR A 309 -15.83 16.01 -3.44
CA TYR A 309 -16.08 15.29 -2.19
C TYR A 309 -15.35 13.94 -2.06
N ASP A 310 -14.59 13.51 -3.07
CA ASP A 310 -13.66 12.37 -2.96
C ASP A 310 -12.46 12.72 -2.09
N ARG A 311 -11.99 11.73 -1.32
CA ARG A 311 -10.87 11.88 -0.39
C ARG A 311 -9.89 10.73 -0.53
N ILE A 312 -8.61 11.09 -0.57
CA ILE A 312 -7.50 10.15 -0.40
C ILE A 312 -6.96 10.38 1.02
N ASN A 313 -6.99 9.35 1.86
CA ASN A 313 -6.46 9.43 3.20
C ASN A 313 -5.03 8.84 3.21
N TYR A 314 -4.05 9.68 3.49
CA TYR A 314 -2.65 9.27 3.60
C TYR A 314 -2.26 9.14 5.07
N LYS A 315 -1.83 7.94 5.48
CA LYS A 315 -1.43 7.63 6.85
C LYS A 315 0.06 7.34 6.91
N ILE A 316 0.72 7.84 7.95
CA ILE A 316 2.17 7.72 8.13
C ILE A 316 2.50 7.59 9.62
N GLY A 317 3.49 6.76 9.94
CA GLY A 317 4.03 6.62 11.28
C GLY A 317 5.48 6.15 11.25
N ALA A 318 6.31 6.71 12.13
CA ALA A 318 7.68 6.22 12.35
C ALA A 318 7.68 5.14 13.44
N GLU A 319 8.01 3.91 13.08
CA GLU A 319 7.97 2.75 13.98
C GLU A 319 9.04 2.87 15.08
N ILE A 320 8.64 2.67 16.35
CA ILE A 320 9.58 2.53 17.46
C ILE A 320 10.27 1.16 17.32
N ASN A 321 11.57 1.19 17.02
CA ASN A 321 12.43 0.02 17.07
C ASN A 321 13.61 0.30 18.01
N LEU A 322 13.69 -0.46 19.10
CA LEU A 322 14.75 -0.36 20.11
C LEU A 322 16.14 -0.73 19.54
N GLU A 323 16.22 -1.44 18.41
CA GLU A 323 17.50 -1.62 17.69
C GLU A 323 18.03 -0.30 17.10
N TYR A 324 17.16 0.67 16.79
CA TYR A 324 17.51 1.97 16.21
C TYR A 324 17.59 3.09 17.23
N PHE A 325 16.66 3.15 18.18
CA PHE A 325 16.61 4.18 19.22
C PHE A 325 15.57 3.77 20.29
N ASP A 326 15.96 3.79 21.57
CA ASP A 326 15.04 3.63 22.69
C ASP A 326 14.63 5.00 23.23
N PRO A 327 13.34 5.39 23.21
CA PRO A 327 12.87 6.64 23.83
C PRO A 327 13.24 6.77 25.32
N ASN A 328 13.44 5.66 26.02
CA ASN A 328 13.76 5.60 27.44
C ASN A 328 15.28 5.64 27.71
N ASN A 329 16.11 5.28 26.73
CA ASN A 329 17.57 5.36 26.74
C ASN A 329 18.07 6.02 25.44
N PRO A 330 17.81 7.32 25.23
CA PRO A 330 17.98 7.97 23.93
C PRO A 330 19.45 8.19 23.54
N LEU A 331 20.39 7.96 24.44
CA LEU A 331 21.83 8.15 24.24
C LEU A 331 22.39 7.21 23.17
N GLU A 332 21.86 5.99 23.08
CA GLU A 332 22.23 5.04 22.03
C GLU A 332 21.29 5.17 20.83
N SER A 333 21.86 5.31 19.62
CA SER A 333 21.08 5.23 18.39
C SER A 333 21.85 4.62 17.24
N ASN A 334 21.17 3.77 16.47
CA ASN A 334 21.64 3.18 15.23
C ASN A 334 20.74 3.58 14.04
N LEU A 335 20.31 4.84 13.98
CA LEU A 335 19.33 5.33 13.00
C LEU A 335 19.83 5.26 11.55
N GLY A 336 21.14 5.11 11.34
CA GLY A 336 21.75 4.77 10.05
C GLY A 336 21.73 3.29 9.62
N LYS A 337 21.22 2.34 10.42
CA LYS A 337 21.23 0.90 10.06
C LYS A 337 20.09 0.52 9.09
N SER A 338 20.44 0.06 7.89
CA SER A 338 19.53 -0.61 6.95
C SER A 338 19.25 -2.07 7.36
N THR A 339 18.54 -2.27 8.47
CA THR A 339 17.88 -3.55 8.81
C THR A 339 16.35 -3.37 8.67
N MET A 340 15.58 -4.42 8.93
CA MET A 340 14.11 -4.34 8.96
C MET A 340 13.60 -4.24 10.41
N SER A 341 12.43 -3.61 10.64
CA SER A 341 11.84 -3.56 11.97
C SER A 341 11.45 -4.96 12.49
N PRO A 342 11.43 -5.21 13.81
CA PRO A 342 11.12 -6.54 14.37
C PRO A 342 9.78 -7.12 13.92
N TYR A 343 8.77 -6.26 13.66
CA TYR A 343 7.48 -6.69 13.13
C TYR A 343 7.60 -7.12 11.66
N ASN A 344 8.25 -6.32 10.82
CA ASN A 344 8.38 -6.64 9.40
C ASN A 344 9.31 -7.87 9.20
N LYS A 345 10.33 -8.04 10.06
CA LYS A 345 11.13 -9.28 10.21
C LYS A 345 10.27 -10.52 10.53
N GLN A 346 9.17 -10.36 11.28
CA GLN A 346 8.25 -11.45 11.61
C GLN A 346 7.48 -11.96 10.38
N PHE A 347 7.30 -11.14 9.32
CA PHE A 347 6.49 -11.47 8.13
C PHE A 347 7.29 -11.67 6.83
N PHE A 348 8.40 -10.95 6.64
CA PHE A 348 9.15 -10.92 5.38
C PHE A 348 10.59 -11.44 5.50
N GLY A 349 11.31 -11.13 6.57
CA GLY A 349 12.72 -11.49 6.76
C GLY A 349 13.60 -10.25 6.91
N ASP A 350 14.83 -10.27 6.40
CA ASP A 350 15.71 -9.08 6.36
C ASP A 350 16.72 -9.13 5.18
N SER A 351 16.26 -9.58 4.01
CA SER A 351 17.00 -9.48 2.75
C SER A 351 16.89 -8.06 2.16
N LYS A 352 17.80 -7.71 1.24
CA LYS A 352 17.78 -6.40 0.56
C LYS A 352 16.45 -6.18 -0.18
N ASP A 353 15.96 -7.18 -0.90
CA ASP A 353 14.73 -7.08 -1.68
C ASP A 353 13.48 -7.02 -0.79
N GLN A 354 13.52 -7.71 0.36
CA GLN A 354 12.51 -7.62 1.41
C GLN A 354 12.43 -6.20 2.00
N ARG A 355 13.59 -5.57 2.30
CA ARG A 355 13.63 -4.16 2.74
C ARG A 355 13.14 -3.19 1.67
N ILE A 356 13.52 -3.41 0.41
CA ILE A 356 13.01 -2.63 -0.73
C ILE A 356 11.47 -2.71 -0.79
N ASP A 357 10.85 -3.88 -0.72
CA ASP A 357 9.39 -3.98 -0.80
C ASP A 357 8.68 -3.39 0.44
N CYS A 358 9.23 -3.59 1.63
CA CYS A 358 8.68 -3.01 2.86
C CYS A 358 8.69 -1.47 2.82
N SER A 359 9.76 -0.86 2.30
CA SER A 359 9.87 0.62 2.19
C SER A 359 8.87 1.28 1.24
N LYS A 360 8.23 0.52 0.34
CA LYS A 360 7.19 1.02 -0.58
C LYS A 360 5.88 1.29 0.15
N THR A 361 5.32 2.47 -0.10
CA THR A 361 3.98 2.87 0.36
C THR A 361 2.91 1.93 -0.18
N SER A 362 2.13 1.33 0.72
CA SER A 362 1.04 0.43 0.33
C SER A 362 -0.18 1.21 -0.16
N LEU A 363 -0.72 0.86 -1.33
CA LEU A 363 -1.90 1.49 -1.92
C LEU A 363 -3.13 0.60 -1.71
N ILE A 364 -4.17 1.15 -1.07
CA ILE A 364 -5.35 0.42 -0.60
C ILE A 364 -6.64 1.05 -1.12
N ARG A 365 -7.41 0.26 -1.89
CA ARG A 365 -8.74 0.60 -2.43
C ARG A 365 -9.80 -0.23 -1.71
N ASN A 366 -10.80 0.38 -1.10
CA ASN A 366 -11.95 -0.30 -0.48
C ASN A 366 -11.57 -1.44 0.50
N GLY A 367 -10.41 -1.34 1.17
CA GLY A 367 -9.92 -2.37 2.11
C GLY A 367 -9.11 -3.52 1.49
N GLN A 368 -8.85 -3.49 0.18
CA GLN A 368 -7.88 -4.35 -0.49
C GLN A 368 -6.60 -3.57 -0.82
N GLN A 369 -5.43 -4.12 -0.48
CA GLN A 369 -4.17 -3.64 -1.04
C GLN A 369 -4.09 -4.06 -2.52
N ILE A 370 -4.01 -3.06 -3.40
CA ILE A 370 -3.93 -3.21 -4.86
C ILE A 370 -2.51 -2.96 -5.39
N SER A 371 -1.66 -2.23 -4.66
CA SER A 371 -0.27 -1.99 -5.07
C SER A 371 0.66 -1.64 -3.89
N SER A 372 1.93 -1.49 -4.21
CA SER A 372 3.02 -1.00 -3.35
C SER A 372 3.86 -0.08 -4.24
N ILE A 373 3.82 1.24 -4.00
CA ILE A 373 4.41 2.24 -4.91
C ILE A 373 5.61 2.96 -4.28
N ASN A 374 6.47 3.52 -5.12
CA ASN A 374 7.60 4.35 -4.68
C ASN A 374 7.20 5.82 -4.72
N LEU A 375 7.23 6.51 -3.58
CA LEU A 375 7.14 7.97 -3.58
C LEU A 375 8.43 8.60 -4.15
N PRO A 376 8.35 9.74 -4.87
CA PRO A 376 9.52 10.53 -5.25
C PRO A 376 10.40 10.85 -4.03
N ASP A 377 11.71 10.81 -4.23
CA ASP A 377 12.74 11.16 -3.23
C ASP A 377 12.79 10.31 -1.94
N HIS A 378 11.96 9.27 -1.84
CA HIS A 378 11.97 8.25 -0.76
C HIS A 378 12.22 6.83 -1.28
N LYS A 379 12.91 6.67 -2.41
CA LYS A 379 13.27 5.33 -2.94
C LYS A 379 14.37 4.70 -2.09
N PHE A 380 14.30 3.40 -1.86
CA PHE A 380 15.31 2.65 -1.09
C PHE A 380 16.77 2.88 -1.57
N SER A 381 16.98 3.06 -2.88
CA SER A 381 18.30 3.36 -3.46
C SER A 381 18.85 4.75 -3.14
N GLN A 382 18.09 5.62 -2.46
CA GLN A 382 18.51 6.98 -2.07
C GLN A 382 19.03 7.04 -0.61
N GLN A 383 19.13 5.89 0.07
CA GLN A 383 19.60 5.76 1.45
C GLN A 383 21.09 6.18 1.61
N ASP A 384 21.97 5.66 0.76
CA ASP A 384 23.43 5.75 0.92
C ASP A 384 24.02 6.99 0.24
N GLY A 385 23.91 8.15 0.90
CA GLY A 385 24.45 9.41 0.35
C GLY A 385 24.69 10.53 1.36
N GLY A 386 25.92 10.59 1.87
CA GLY A 386 26.64 11.77 2.39
C GLY A 386 26.00 12.54 3.56
N GLN A 387 26.48 12.28 4.79
CA GLN A 387 26.19 12.97 6.08
C GLN A 387 24.72 13.13 6.53
N GLY A 388 23.73 13.06 5.63
CA GLY A 388 22.30 12.96 5.96
C GLY A 388 21.80 11.51 6.04
N THR A 389 22.69 10.53 6.19
CA THR A 389 22.41 9.09 6.07
C THR A 389 21.42 8.58 7.13
N GLU A 390 21.51 9.02 8.38
CA GLU A 390 20.57 8.60 9.44
C GLU A 390 19.14 9.09 9.16
N LYS A 391 18.96 10.38 8.90
CA LYS A 391 17.63 10.96 8.62
C LYS A 391 16.99 10.38 7.35
N LYS A 392 17.79 10.13 6.30
CA LYS A 392 17.32 9.43 5.08
C LYS A 392 16.94 7.97 5.37
N THR A 393 17.79 7.24 6.10
CA THR A 393 17.48 5.87 6.54
C THR A 393 16.19 5.83 7.33
N PHE A 394 16.03 6.72 8.31
CA PHE A 394 14.82 6.84 9.12
C PHE A 394 13.56 7.09 8.26
N GLY A 395 13.62 8.03 7.30
CA GLY A 395 12.52 8.32 6.37
C GLY A 395 12.18 7.20 5.38
N ILE A 396 13.10 6.28 5.10
CA ILE A 396 12.94 5.17 4.13
C ILE A 396 12.60 3.83 4.82
N VAL A 397 13.22 3.54 5.96
CA VAL A 397 13.28 2.21 6.59
C VAL A 397 12.46 2.13 7.89
N VAL A 398 12.37 3.24 8.63
CA VAL A 398 11.67 3.31 9.93
C VAL A 398 10.27 3.94 9.78
N THR A 399 10.07 4.72 8.72
CA THR A 399 8.81 5.38 8.43
C THR A 399 7.96 4.51 7.51
N SER A 400 6.85 3.97 8.03
CA SER A 400 5.86 3.20 7.27
C SER A 400 4.66 4.07 6.91
N ASP A 401 4.09 3.86 5.73
CA ASP A 401 2.97 4.67 5.22
C ASP A 401 2.01 3.91 4.29
N VAL A 402 0.79 4.43 4.22
CA VAL A 402 -0.35 3.85 3.49
C VAL A 402 -1.15 4.94 2.81
N ILE A 403 -1.46 4.74 1.53
CA ILE A 403 -2.44 5.54 0.79
C ILE A 403 -3.74 4.74 0.76
N GLN A 404 -4.80 5.27 1.38
CA GLN A 404 -6.09 4.59 1.51
C GLN A 404 -7.22 5.44 0.92
N TYR A 405 -8.04 4.86 0.04
CA TYR A 405 -9.24 5.52 -0.48
C TYR A 405 -10.44 4.58 -0.53
N TYR A 406 -11.62 5.19 -0.50
CA TYR A 406 -12.91 4.50 -0.43
C TYR A 406 -13.87 5.06 -1.48
N THR A 407 -14.09 4.31 -2.55
CA THR A 407 -14.82 4.76 -3.74
C THR A 407 -15.89 3.77 -4.19
N VAL A 408 -16.89 4.23 -4.96
CA VAL A 408 -17.98 3.38 -5.47
C VAL A 408 -17.53 2.55 -6.66
N SER A 409 -18.08 1.35 -6.83
CA SER A 409 -17.63 0.38 -7.84
C SER A 409 -18.30 0.57 -9.20
N ASN A 410 -18.16 1.79 -9.74
CA ASN A 410 -18.51 2.15 -11.11
C ASN A 410 -17.26 2.20 -12.02
N GLN A 411 -17.46 2.38 -13.33
CA GLN A 411 -16.38 2.36 -14.34
C GLN A 411 -15.84 3.76 -14.68
N GLU A 412 -16.44 4.80 -14.10
CA GLU A 412 -16.21 6.23 -14.40
C GLU A 412 -15.57 6.93 -13.20
N ASN A 413 -14.74 6.21 -12.44
CA ASN A 413 -14.31 6.65 -11.12
C ASN A 413 -13.00 7.44 -11.15
N ILE A 414 -13.05 8.72 -10.76
CA ILE A 414 -11.90 9.64 -10.75
C ILE A 414 -10.73 9.07 -9.92
N LEU A 415 -10.99 8.43 -8.78
CA LEU A 415 -9.93 7.85 -7.95
C LEU A 415 -9.25 6.65 -8.63
N ASP A 416 -10.02 5.79 -9.30
CA ASP A 416 -9.46 4.64 -10.02
C ASP A 416 -8.65 5.11 -11.26
N GLU A 417 -9.06 6.20 -11.91
CA GLU A 417 -8.29 6.83 -13.00
C GLU A 417 -6.99 7.47 -12.48
N VAL A 418 -7.07 8.28 -11.40
CA VAL A 418 -5.92 8.92 -10.74
C VAL A 418 -4.85 7.92 -10.28
N PHE A 419 -5.26 6.70 -9.90
CA PHE A 419 -4.35 5.62 -9.53
C PHE A 419 -4.03 4.63 -10.66
N GLY A 420 -4.54 4.81 -11.88
CA GLY A 420 -4.22 3.96 -13.04
C GLY A 420 -4.72 2.51 -12.93
N ILE A 421 -5.86 2.30 -12.27
CA ILE A 421 -6.46 0.98 -12.05
C ILE A 421 -6.98 0.40 -13.37
N GLN A 422 -6.69 -0.87 -13.61
CA GLN A 422 -7.05 -1.56 -14.84
C GLN A 422 -8.32 -2.43 -14.69
N GLU A 423 -8.77 -3.03 -15.79
CA GLU A 423 -9.88 -4.02 -15.83
C GLU A 423 -9.71 -5.18 -14.81
N ILE A 424 -8.45 -5.49 -14.49
CA ILE A 424 -8.01 -6.47 -13.50
C ILE A 424 -7.39 -5.66 -12.36
N LYS A 425 -8.05 -5.63 -11.20
CA LYS A 425 -7.82 -4.62 -10.14
C LYS A 425 -6.48 -4.71 -9.41
N ASP A 426 -5.82 -5.87 -9.45
CA ASP A 426 -4.45 -6.09 -8.96
C ASP A 426 -3.38 -5.68 -9.98
N ASN A 427 -3.76 -5.31 -11.22
CA ASN A 427 -2.90 -4.60 -12.15
C ASN A 427 -3.11 -3.10 -11.99
N VAL A 428 -2.09 -2.42 -11.46
CA VAL A 428 -1.99 -0.97 -11.33
C VAL A 428 -0.91 -0.46 -12.26
N GLU A 429 -1.26 0.45 -13.17
CA GLU A 429 -0.32 1.04 -14.12
C GLU A 429 0.39 2.23 -13.45
N GLU A 430 1.42 1.93 -12.64
CA GLU A 430 2.10 2.91 -11.79
C GLU A 430 2.64 4.15 -12.53
N ALA A 431 2.90 4.03 -13.84
CA ALA A 431 3.32 5.14 -14.72
C ALA A 431 2.21 6.17 -15.02
N LYS A 432 0.93 5.84 -14.80
CA LYS A 432 -0.22 6.75 -14.96
C LYS A 432 -0.61 7.50 -13.68
N ILE A 433 -0.07 7.12 -12.52
CA ILE A 433 -0.43 7.77 -11.24
C ILE A 433 -0.01 9.25 -11.30
N ARG A 434 -0.97 10.17 -11.15
CA ARG A 434 -0.74 11.61 -11.39
C ARG A 434 0.41 12.14 -10.50
N LEU A 435 1.44 12.72 -11.13
CA LEU A 435 2.73 13.03 -10.49
C LEU A 435 2.63 14.16 -9.45
N GLU A 436 1.64 15.03 -9.59
CA GLU A 436 1.22 16.04 -8.61
C GLU A 436 0.89 15.39 -7.26
N LEU A 437 0.08 14.32 -7.26
CA LEU A 437 -0.29 13.58 -6.05
C LEU A 437 0.95 12.92 -5.41
N LEU A 438 1.76 12.23 -6.22
CA LEU A 438 2.98 11.56 -5.74
C LEU A 438 3.97 12.54 -5.08
N ARG A 439 4.09 13.77 -5.60
CA ARG A 439 4.96 14.81 -5.02
C ARG A 439 4.35 15.46 -3.77
N LEU A 440 3.02 15.61 -3.71
CA LEU A 440 2.34 16.08 -2.50
C LEU A 440 2.51 15.09 -1.34
N LEU A 441 2.37 13.79 -1.62
CA LEU A 441 2.63 12.69 -0.68
C LEU A 441 4.10 12.66 -0.22
N SER A 442 5.05 12.81 -1.15
CA SER A 442 6.49 12.91 -0.83
C SER A 442 6.83 14.09 0.08
N PHE A 443 6.19 15.25 -0.15
CA PHE A 443 6.30 16.42 0.74
C PHE A 443 5.80 16.10 2.16
N LEU A 444 4.60 15.52 2.29
CA LEU A 444 4.06 15.11 3.60
C LEU A 444 4.99 14.11 4.31
N ARG A 445 5.49 13.09 3.59
CA ARG A 445 6.45 12.11 4.14
C ARG A 445 7.74 12.78 4.62
N LYS A 446 8.28 13.71 3.83
CA LYS A 446 9.48 14.48 4.20
C LYS A 446 9.23 15.33 5.45
N GLN A 447 8.10 16.03 5.53
CA GLN A 447 7.74 16.85 6.68
C GLN A 447 7.56 16.02 7.95
N ASN A 448 6.88 14.87 7.88
CA ASN A 448 6.75 13.95 9.01
C ASN A 448 8.12 13.44 9.47
N THR A 449 8.98 13.06 8.51
CA THR A 449 10.37 12.62 8.79
C THR A 449 11.17 13.74 9.47
N GLU A 450 10.94 15.00 9.09
CA GLU A 450 11.58 16.18 9.67
C GLU A 450 11.11 16.48 11.09
N ASP A 451 9.79 16.52 11.33
CA ASP A 451 9.24 16.78 12.66
C ASP A 451 9.66 15.70 13.67
N THR A 452 9.48 14.40 13.35
CA THR A 452 9.85 13.29 14.28
C THR A 452 11.36 13.22 14.53
N PHE A 453 12.22 13.38 13.50
CA PHE A 453 13.67 13.33 13.70
C PHE A 453 14.18 14.52 14.54
N CYS A 454 13.54 15.69 14.43
CA CYS A 454 13.79 16.82 15.32
C CYS A 454 13.37 16.54 16.77
N GLN A 455 12.33 15.74 17.02
CA GLN A 455 11.94 15.33 18.38
C GLN A 455 12.92 14.30 18.97
N ILE A 456 13.32 13.30 18.20
CA ILE A 456 14.34 12.30 18.60
C ILE A 456 15.64 12.99 19.04
N ASN A 457 16.11 14.00 18.30
CA ASN A 457 17.31 14.74 18.67
C ASN A 457 17.14 15.61 19.92
N LYS A 458 15.95 16.16 20.19
CA LYS A 458 15.65 16.84 21.47
C LYS A 458 15.72 15.88 22.66
N LEU A 459 15.25 14.64 22.51
CA LEU A 459 15.36 13.61 23.55
C LEU A 459 16.83 13.30 23.86
N LYS A 460 17.69 13.17 22.85
CA LYS A 460 19.16 13.02 23.01
C LYS A 460 19.77 14.16 23.82
N SER A 461 19.55 15.41 23.41
CA SER A 461 20.09 16.58 24.11
C SER A 461 19.60 16.71 25.55
N ASN A 462 18.35 16.33 25.82
CA ASN A 462 17.74 16.34 27.15
C ASN A 462 18.21 15.19 28.07
N ALA A 463 18.88 14.17 27.54
CA ALA A 463 19.53 13.13 28.33
C ALA A 463 20.95 13.55 28.70
N HIS A 464 21.79 13.94 27.72
CA HIS A 464 23.16 14.42 27.97
C HIS A 464 23.23 15.56 29.00
N THR A 465 22.25 16.47 29.02
CA THR A 465 22.17 17.56 30.01
C THR A 465 21.77 17.09 31.41
N LYS A 466 21.08 15.96 31.55
CA LYS A 466 20.80 15.34 32.87
C LYS A 466 22.00 14.58 33.40
N ASP A 467 22.72 13.86 32.55
CA ASP A 467 23.93 13.14 32.95
C ASP A 467 25.03 14.11 33.42
N ALA A 468 25.19 15.23 32.73
CA ALA A 468 26.11 16.31 33.14
C ALA A 468 25.75 16.86 34.53
N VAL A 469 24.48 17.24 34.75
CA VAL A 469 24.01 17.78 36.05
C VAL A 469 24.01 16.72 37.16
N GLY A 470 23.90 15.43 36.82
CA GLY A 470 24.02 14.33 37.77
C GLY A 470 25.44 14.11 38.30
N ASN A 471 26.47 14.63 37.61
CA ASN A 471 27.87 14.35 37.93
C ASN A 471 28.56 15.45 38.79
N ASP A 472 27.99 16.66 38.86
CA ASP A 472 28.44 17.76 39.75
C ASP A 472 28.05 17.53 41.24
N GLY A 473 27.48 16.37 41.58
CA GLY A 473 26.94 16.03 42.90
C GLY A 473 27.96 15.59 43.96
N GLY A 474 29.27 15.86 43.79
CA GLY A 474 30.32 15.37 44.68
C GLY A 474 31.57 16.23 44.71
N GLY A 475 31.60 17.25 45.58
CA GLY A 475 32.76 18.13 45.77
C GLY A 475 33.59 17.79 47.00
N GLY A 476 34.88 18.12 46.94
CA GLY A 476 35.86 18.05 48.04
C GLY A 476 36.86 16.90 47.92
N GLU A 477 38.15 17.06 48.24
CA GLU A 477 38.93 18.26 48.63
C GLU A 477 40.36 18.16 48.03
N ASP A 478 41.17 19.19 48.25
CA ASP A 478 42.45 19.52 47.57
C ASP A 478 43.63 18.57 47.84
N ASP A 479 44.67 18.63 46.98
CA ASP A 479 46.09 18.79 47.39
C ASP A 479 46.99 19.14 46.16
N ASP A 480 48.13 19.78 46.40
CA ASP A 480 48.99 20.52 45.42
C ASP A 480 50.21 19.72 44.86
N GLU A 481 51.12 20.43 44.15
CA GLU A 481 52.53 20.12 43.79
C GLU A 481 52.79 19.20 42.55
N ASP A 482 53.81 19.43 41.70
CA ASP A 482 54.59 20.63 41.29
C ASP A 482 55.40 20.31 39.99
N ASP A 483 56.18 21.28 39.48
CA ASP A 483 57.34 21.18 38.56
C ASP A 483 57.18 20.61 37.12
N GLY A 484 57.79 21.27 36.12
CA GLY A 484 58.11 20.63 34.82
C GLY A 484 58.21 21.52 33.55
N GLU A 485 59.16 22.46 33.50
CA GLU A 485 59.62 23.05 32.22
C GLU A 485 60.65 22.11 31.54
N ASP A 486 60.58 21.93 30.22
CA ASP A 486 61.76 21.76 29.34
C ASP A 486 61.40 22.05 27.86
N ASP A 487 62.41 22.45 27.08
CA ASP A 487 62.26 22.99 25.72
C ASP A 487 62.55 21.95 24.61
N GLY A 488 62.18 22.24 23.35
CA GLY A 488 62.46 21.31 22.24
C GLY A 488 62.00 21.75 20.84
N GLU A 489 62.61 22.80 20.29
CA GLU A 489 62.67 23.00 18.83
C GLU A 489 63.79 22.11 18.24
N ASP A 490 63.55 21.44 17.09
CA ASP A 490 64.63 20.99 16.18
C ASP A 490 64.08 20.84 14.75
N ASP A 491 64.97 21.01 13.77
CA ASP A 491 64.65 21.32 12.36
C ASP A 491 65.20 20.25 11.36
N GLY A 492 64.87 20.41 10.07
CA GLY A 492 65.44 19.63 8.94
C GLY A 492 64.38 18.90 8.11
N GLU A 493 64.36 18.91 6.76
CA GLU A 493 65.45 18.71 5.76
C GLU A 493 66.00 17.26 5.78
N ASP A 494 66.16 16.54 4.66
CA ASP A 494 65.96 16.86 3.23
C ASP A 494 65.70 15.56 2.41
N ASP A 495 65.60 15.67 1.07
CA ASP A 495 65.76 14.60 0.05
C ASP A 495 64.74 13.42 0.02
N GLY A 496 64.38 12.81 -1.11
CA GLY A 496 64.72 13.10 -2.52
C GLY A 496 65.45 11.96 -3.24
N GLU A 497 64.74 11.10 -3.99
CA GLU A 497 65.30 10.37 -5.14
C GLU A 497 64.20 9.73 -6.03
N ASP A 498 64.25 9.98 -7.34
CA ASP A 498 63.44 9.31 -8.36
C ASP A 498 64.06 7.96 -8.77
N THR A 499 63.24 6.98 -9.17
CA THR A 499 63.64 5.96 -10.14
C THR A 499 62.48 5.66 -11.10
N ASP A 500 62.85 5.39 -12.35
CA ASP A 500 61.99 5.48 -13.55
C ASP A 500 61.76 4.10 -14.22
N ASP A 501 61.08 4.12 -15.37
CA ASP A 501 60.96 3.08 -16.40
C ASP A 501 60.14 1.80 -16.09
N GLY A 502 59.23 1.47 -17.01
CA GLY A 502 58.39 0.27 -16.91
C GLY A 502 57.35 0.03 -18.02
N GLU A 503 57.48 0.63 -19.21
CA GLU A 503 56.66 0.22 -20.37
C GLU A 503 57.15 -1.14 -20.92
N ASP A 504 56.22 -2.06 -21.24
CA ASP A 504 56.36 -2.90 -22.45
C ASP A 504 55.00 -3.47 -22.92
N THR A 505 54.91 -3.88 -24.19
CA THR A 505 53.64 -4.27 -24.86
C THR A 505 53.70 -5.60 -25.62
N GLU A 506 52.76 -6.51 -25.35
CA GLU A 506 52.29 -7.57 -26.28
C GLU A 506 50.75 -7.71 -26.10
N LYS A 507 49.86 -7.73 -27.11
CA LYS A 507 49.77 -8.36 -28.44
C LYS A 507 49.19 -9.80 -28.45
N GLY A 508 48.33 -10.07 -29.44
CA GLY A 508 47.36 -11.17 -29.50
C GLY A 508 45.93 -10.59 -29.47
N GLU A 509 45.13 -10.50 -30.54
CA GLU A 509 44.91 -11.41 -31.70
C GLU A 509 44.39 -12.79 -31.22
N ASP A 510 43.26 -13.34 -31.71
CA ASP A 510 42.44 -12.93 -32.87
C ASP A 510 40.99 -13.47 -32.86
N THR A 511 40.10 -12.84 -33.66
CA THR A 511 38.79 -13.29 -34.24
C THR A 511 37.76 -14.05 -33.35
N GLU A 512 36.53 -14.47 -33.72
CA GLU A 512 35.58 -14.49 -34.88
C GLU A 512 34.21 -14.83 -34.21
N GLU A 513 32.96 -14.47 -34.57
CA GLU A 513 32.22 -13.52 -35.45
C GLU A 513 30.74 -13.60 -34.93
N GLY A 514 29.71 -12.79 -35.21
CA GLY A 514 29.42 -11.57 -35.99
C GLY A 514 27.88 -11.38 -36.07
N GLU A 515 27.34 -10.20 -36.43
CA GLU A 515 26.04 -10.02 -37.13
C GLU A 515 25.84 -8.56 -37.56
N ASP A 516 25.19 -8.33 -38.70
CA ASP A 516 25.34 -7.12 -39.52
C ASP A 516 24.42 -5.93 -39.18
N THR A 517 24.89 -4.74 -39.57
CA THR A 517 24.09 -3.54 -39.79
C THR A 517 23.27 -3.61 -41.09
N GLU A 518 22.03 -3.12 -41.09
CA GLU A 518 21.45 -2.50 -42.30
C GLU A 518 21.31 -0.99 -42.08
N GLU A 519 21.69 -0.23 -43.11
CA GLU A 519 21.63 1.24 -43.15
C GLU A 519 20.25 1.71 -43.65
N GLY A 520 19.94 2.98 -43.41
CA GLY A 520 18.69 3.61 -43.85
C GLY A 520 18.81 5.13 -43.84
N GLU A 521 19.60 5.70 -44.75
CA GLU A 521 19.65 7.14 -44.99
C GLU A 521 18.29 7.67 -45.49
N ASP A 522 17.89 8.85 -45.01
CA ASP A 522 17.29 9.85 -45.90
C ASP A 522 17.56 11.27 -45.34
N THR A 523 17.59 12.29 -46.20
CA THR A 523 18.39 13.52 -45.93
C THR A 523 17.66 14.87 -46.01
N ALA A 524 18.32 15.87 -45.39
CA ALA A 524 18.33 17.31 -45.72
C ALA A 524 17.24 18.26 -45.14
N GLY A 525 17.70 19.49 -44.83
CA GLY A 525 16.91 20.64 -44.36
C GLY A 525 17.01 20.86 -42.84
N GLY A 526 17.83 21.78 -42.31
CA GLY A 526 18.67 22.81 -42.93
C GLY A 526 18.09 24.21 -42.73
N GLY A 527 18.73 25.01 -41.86
CA GLY A 527 18.25 26.34 -41.46
C GLY A 527 18.93 26.81 -40.16
N GLU A 528 20.15 27.29 -40.28
CA GLU A 528 20.81 28.15 -39.29
C GLU A 528 20.37 29.61 -39.56
N ASP A 529 20.26 30.42 -38.51
CA ASP A 529 20.31 31.89 -38.56
C ASP A 529 20.72 32.37 -37.16
N ASP A 530 21.89 32.98 -37.05
CA ASP A 530 22.38 33.69 -35.85
C ASP A 530 21.86 35.14 -35.83
N ASP A 531 21.80 35.76 -34.65
CA ASP A 531 21.99 37.21 -34.49
C ASP A 531 22.34 37.54 -33.01
N GLU A 532 23.25 38.50 -32.79
CA GLU A 532 23.83 38.84 -31.47
C GLU A 532 23.20 40.10 -30.82
N ASP A 533 23.93 40.72 -29.88
CA ASP A 533 23.80 42.07 -29.31
C ASP A 533 22.74 42.40 -28.22
N ASP A 534 23.25 42.40 -26.98
CA ASP A 534 23.27 43.54 -26.04
C ASP A 534 21.99 44.38 -25.76
N VAL A 535 21.56 44.34 -24.49
CA VAL A 535 21.43 45.56 -23.66
C VAL A 535 21.87 45.29 -22.21
N VAL A 536 22.90 45.99 -21.75
CA VAL A 536 23.26 46.09 -20.33
C VAL A 536 22.51 47.26 -19.68
N THR A 537 21.88 47.05 -18.52
CA THR A 537 21.48 48.14 -17.60
C THR A 537 21.79 47.76 -16.14
N GLU A 538 22.51 48.65 -15.46
CA GLU A 538 22.90 48.52 -14.04
C GLU A 538 21.82 49.09 -13.10
N GLY A 539 22.01 48.88 -11.80
CA GLY A 539 21.56 49.81 -10.76
C GLY A 539 20.28 49.44 -10.02
N GLY A 540 20.43 49.00 -8.77
CA GLY A 540 19.29 48.63 -7.92
C GLY A 540 19.70 48.09 -6.54
N GLU A 541 20.66 48.74 -5.88
CA GLU A 541 20.86 48.52 -4.43
C GLU A 541 19.68 49.12 -3.67
N ASP A 542 19.11 48.38 -2.71
CA ASP A 542 18.43 49.04 -1.58
C ASP A 542 18.51 48.21 -0.29
N THR A 543 18.32 48.89 0.83
CA THR A 543 18.85 48.54 2.16
C THR A 543 18.29 47.28 2.82
N ARG A 544 19.13 46.59 3.60
CA ARG A 544 18.68 45.71 4.70
C ARG A 544 18.09 46.56 5.82
N GLY A 545 17.01 46.07 6.43
CA GLY A 545 16.56 46.49 7.76
C GLY A 545 16.37 45.23 8.62
N ASP A 546 17.09 45.14 9.72
CA ASP A 546 16.98 44.05 10.70
C ASP A 546 16.07 44.53 11.86
N GLU A 547 14.90 43.91 12.05
CA GLU A 547 14.04 44.03 13.24
C GLU A 547 12.99 42.87 13.23
N ASP A 548 12.36 42.60 14.39
CA ASP A 548 11.25 41.63 14.62
C ASP A 548 11.51 40.09 14.54
N ASP A 549 12.41 39.53 15.36
CA ASP A 549 12.55 38.06 15.57
C ASP A 549 12.10 37.55 16.98
N ASP A 550 12.08 38.40 18.02
CA ASP A 550 11.87 37.99 19.42
C ASP A 550 10.42 37.56 19.78
N ASP A 551 9.40 38.16 19.16
CA ASP A 551 7.99 37.92 19.53
C ASP A 551 7.51 36.50 19.17
N VAL A 552 8.08 35.90 18.11
CA VAL A 552 7.67 34.56 17.61
C VAL A 552 8.07 33.44 18.58
N ALA A 553 9.18 33.59 19.30
CA ALA A 553 9.64 32.64 20.32
C ALA A 553 8.71 32.62 21.55
N THR A 554 8.24 33.81 21.95
CA THR A 554 7.40 34.03 23.14
C THR A 554 5.98 33.51 22.95
N VAL A 555 5.44 33.58 21.73
CA VAL A 555 4.14 32.98 21.38
C VAL A 555 4.21 31.45 21.34
N ASN A 556 5.27 30.88 20.74
CA ASN A 556 5.42 29.42 20.62
C ASN A 556 5.61 28.70 21.97
N THR A 557 6.29 29.32 22.94
CA THR A 557 6.42 28.75 24.29
C THR A 557 5.08 28.73 25.03
N ASN A 558 4.28 29.81 24.97
CA ASN A 558 2.96 29.87 25.59
C ASN A 558 1.92 28.92 24.96
N ILE A 559 1.95 28.69 23.65
CA ILE A 559 1.02 27.74 23.00
C ILE A 559 1.31 26.29 23.45
N ASN A 560 2.58 25.95 23.65
CA ASN A 560 2.98 24.60 24.05
C ASN A 560 2.72 24.32 25.54
N SER A 561 2.92 25.30 26.44
CA SER A 561 2.56 25.14 27.85
C SER A 561 1.05 24.93 28.04
N VAL A 562 0.21 25.74 27.37
CA VAL A 562 -1.26 25.63 27.43
C VAL A 562 -1.77 24.31 26.82
N LYS A 563 -1.08 23.75 25.82
CA LYS A 563 -1.37 22.38 25.34
C LYS A 563 -1.03 21.33 26.42
N LEU A 564 0.13 21.43 27.05
CA LEU A 564 0.57 20.48 28.08
C LEU A 564 -0.37 20.47 29.30
N GLU A 565 -0.74 21.66 29.81
CA GLU A 565 -1.70 21.79 30.90
C GLU A 565 -3.07 21.17 30.58
N ARG A 566 -3.56 21.33 29.34
CA ARG A 566 -4.81 20.68 28.89
C ARG A 566 -4.70 19.17 28.88
N ILE A 567 -3.59 18.61 28.38
CA ILE A 567 -3.36 17.15 28.37
C ILE A 567 -3.34 16.60 29.81
N MET A 568 -2.61 17.26 30.72
CA MET A 568 -2.57 16.88 32.13
C MET A 568 -3.94 16.99 32.82
N LEU A 569 -4.75 18.00 32.47
CA LEU A 569 -6.11 18.18 32.98
C LEU A 569 -7.07 17.09 32.48
N TYR A 570 -6.95 16.64 31.23
CA TYR A 570 -7.71 15.50 30.71
C TYR A 570 -7.30 14.19 31.39
N HIS A 571 -5.99 13.93 31.50
CA HIS A 571 -5.49 12.74 32.20
C HIS A 571 -6.01 12.67 33.64
N LYS A 572 -5.96 13.78 34.39
CA LYS A 572 -6.49 13.85 35.75
C LYS A 572 -7.99 13.55 35.82
N LYS A 573 -8.79 14.03 34.87
CA LYS A 573 -10.24 13.73 34.82
C LYS A 573 -10.52 12.27 34.50
N ILE A 574 -9.71 11.62 33.67
CA ILE A 574 -9.85 10.19 33.34
C ILE A 574 -9.58 9.34 34.59
N GLU A 575 -8.54 9.68 35.36
CA GLU A 575 -8.25 9.06 36.66
C GLU A 575 -9.40 9.29 37.67
N GLU A 576 -9.89 10.53 37.81
CA GLU A 576 -11.02 10.88 38.71
C GLU A 576 -12.31 10.11 38.36
N ILE A 577 -12.59 9.89 37.07
CA ILE A 577 -13.75 9.11 36.61
C ILE A 577 -13.53 7.61 36.89
N ARG A 578 -12.36 7.06 36.56
CA ARG A 578 -12.03 5.65 36.85
C ARG A 578 -12.20 5.34 38.33
N ASP A 579 -11.63 6.17 39.19
CA ASP A 579 -11.64 5.94 40.64
C ASP A 579 -13.05 6.07 41.21
N SER A 580 -13.89 6.96 40.67
CA SER A 580 -15.32 7.01 41.01
C SER A 580 -16.06 5.73 40.59
N MET A 581 -15.78 5.17 39.41
CA MET A 581 -16.41 3.94 38.92
C MET A 581 -15.94 2.69 39.68
N ILE A 582 -14.70 2.68 40.18
CA ILE A 582 -14.20 1.66 41.12
C ILE A 582 -14.95 1.80 42.47
N LEU A 583 -15.12 3.02 42.98
CA LEU A 583 -15.79 3.28 44.26
C LEU A 583 -17.29 2.89 44.23
N GLU A 584 -17.95 3.05 43.10
CA GLU A 584 -19.34 2.60 42.86
C GLU A 584 -19.45 1.10 42.53
N GLY A 585 -18.32 0.38 42.41
CA GLY A 585 -18.29 -1.05 42.12
C GLY A 585 -18.68 -1.42 40.68
N LEU A 586 -18.62 -0.47 39.75
CA LEU A 586 -18.94 -0.66 38.34
C LEU A 586 -17.82 -1.36 37.56
N ILE A 587 -16.57 -1.22 38.02
CA ILE A 587 -15.39 -1.89 37.47
C ILE A 587 -14.47 -2.40 38.60
N ASP A 588 -13.84 -3.56 38.39
CA ASP A 588 -12.75 -4.04 39.24
C ASP A 588 -11.45 -3.30 38.86
N GLY A 589 -10.67 -2.87 39.86
CA GLY A 589 -9.49 -1.99 39.75
C GLY A 589 -8.26 -2.60 39.08
N SER A 590 -8.43 -3.68 38.32
CA SER A 590 -7.38 -4.43 37.62
C SER A 590 -7.56 -4.47 36.10
N ASN A 591 -8.60 -3.82 35.56
CA ASN A 591 -9.09 -4.11 34.20
C ASN A 591 -8.59 -3.13 33.12
N ILE A 592 -7.65 -3.60 32.29
CA ILE A 592 -7.02 -2.88 31.15
C ILE A 592 -8.05 -2.31 30.15
N ILE A 593 -9.23 -2.95 30.05
CA ILE A 593 -10.29 -2.64 29.10
C ILE A 593 -10.79 -1.17 29.22
N PHE A 594 -10.78 -0.57 30.41
CA PHE A 594 -11.22 0.82 30.58
C PHE A 594 -10.30 1.82 29.86
N THR A 595 -8.98 1.63 29.96
CA THR A 595 -7.99 2.47 29.26
C THR A 595 -8.09 2.30 27.74
N GLN A 596 -8.39 1.09 27.25
CA GLN A 596 -8.63 0.87 25.82
C GLN A 596 -9.90 1.60 25.34
N LEU A 597 -11.03 1.44 26.04
CA LEU A 597 -12.29 2.11 25.66
C LEU A 597 -12.20 3.65 25.69
N MET A 598 -11.42 4.22 26.61
CA MET A 598 -11.22 5.67 26.66
C MET A 598 -10.29 6.16 25.53
N ASN A 599 -9.27 5.39 25.17
CA ASN A 599 -8.38 5.68 24.03
C ASN A 599 -9.06 5.47 22.64
N GLU A 600 -10.24 4.85 22.59
CA GLU A 600 -11.08 4.75 21.38
C GLU A 600 -12.08 5.92 21.24
N TYR A 601 -12.20 6.79 22.26
CA TYR A 601 -13.24 7.82 22.35
C TYR A 601 -12.73 9.27 22.53
N PHE A 602 -11.42 9.48 22.71
CA PHE A 602 -10.78 10.79 22.90
C PHE A 602 -9.48 10.92 22.08
#